data_AF-A0A3N5PPC7-F1
#
_entry.id   AF-A0A3N5PPC7-F1
#
_cell.length_a   1.000
_cell.length_b   1.000
_cell.length_c   1.000
_cell.angle_alpha   90.00
_cell.angle_beta   90.00
_cell.angle_gamma   90.00
#
_symmetry.space_group_name_H-M   'P 1'
#
loop_
_entity.id
_entity.type
_entity.pdbx_description
1 polymer ?
#
loop_
_entity_poly.entity_id
_entity_poly.type
_entity_poly.pdbx_seq_one_letter_code
_entity_poly.pdbx_strand_id
1 'polypeptide(L)'
;MFFIFKYFWVLFIVIPLLNAIFIKRRVQKYIIEKPELEDGYNMYIKNSIFLGVIPAVIMGIAILSESVEFMFDFFEPRKLNPYVLAFHACVVIYWILSIRWIYFNKGAEFLEEHPGLIVKNSFGKTSNVTAKEVKIFFPLMLLGGVIGEVMMWNMNFPVPKFPAIISIFFS
;
A
#
# COMPACT_ATOMS: atom_id res chain seq x y z
N MET A 1 13.72 -22.83 -5.87
CA MET A 1 12.90 -21.71 -5.35
C MET A 1 12.02 -21.21 -6.48
N PHE A 2 10.69 -21.21 -6.32
CA PHE A 2 9.80 -20.76 -7.40
C PHE A 2 10.11 -19.29 -7.73
N PHE A 3 10.60 -19.04 -8.94
CA PHE A 3 10.99 -17.71 -9.43
C PHE A 3 9.91 -16.66 -9.15
N ILE A 4 8.63 -17.03 -9.24
CA ILE A 4 7.49 -16.14 -9.02
C ILE A 4 7.42 -15.54 -7.61
N PHE A 5 7.79 -16.29 -6.55
CA PHE A 5 7.75 -15.78 -5.17
C PHE A 5 8.96 -14.90 -4.85
N LYS A 6 10.10 -15.13 -5.53
CA LYS A 6 11.30 -14.30 -5.39
C LYS A 6 11.05 -12.86 -5.89
N TYR A 7 10.25 -12.70 -6.94
CA TYR A 7 9.97 -11.41 -7.56
C TYR A 7 8.57 -10.88 -7.30
N PHE A 8 7.79 -11.52 -6.43
CA PHE A 8 6.42 -11.07 -6.15
C PHE A 8 6.36 -9.63 -5.61
N TRP A 9 7.40 -9.20 -4.88
CA TRP A 9 7.52 -7.83 -4.39
C TRP A 9 7.47 -6.77 -5.50
N VAL A 10 7.87 -7.12 -6.73
CA VAL A 10 7.80 -6.23 -7.90
C VAL A 10 6.36 -5.85 -8.23
N LEU A 11 5.37 -6.71 -7.96
CA LEU A 11 3.96 -6.38 -8.17
C LEU A 11 3.51 -5.22 -7.28
N PHE A 12 4.04 -5.13 -6.05
CA PHE A 12 3.77 -3.99 -5.16
C PHE A 12 4.41 -2.68 -5.63
N ILE A 13 5.27 -2.70 -6.64
CA ILE A 13 5.79 -1.50 -7.32
C ILE A 13 4.99 -1.22 -8.59
N VAL A 14 4.74 -2.25 -9.41
CA VAL A 14 4.03 -2.11 -10.68
C VAL A 14 2.59 -1.64 -10.47
N ILE A 15 1.88 -2.19 -9.47
CA ILE A 15 0.47 -1.86 -9.23
C ILE A 15 0.28 -0.37 -8.87
N PRO A 16 1.03 0.22 -7.91
CA PRO A 16 0.95 1.67 -7.65
C PRO A 16 1.24 2.54 -8.87
N LEU A 17 2.21 2.16 -9.71
CA LEU A 17 2.53 2.90 -10.94
C LEU A 17 1.38 2.84 -11.95
N LEU A 18 0.79 1.67 -12.16
CA LEU A 18 -0.39 1.52 -13.02
C LEU A 18 -1.58 2.32 -12.46
N ASN A 19 -1.82 2.23 -11.16
CA ASN A 19 -2.88 2.99 -10.51
C ASN A 19 -2.69 4.50 -10.67
N ALA A 20 -1.46 5.00 -10.54
CA ALA A 20 -1.13 6.40 -10.80
C ALA A 20 -1.44 6.82 -12.24
N ILE A 21 -1.17 5.97 -13.24
CA ILE A 21 -1.55 6.23 -14.64
C ILE A 21 -3.07 6.31 -14.79
N PHE A 22 -3.82 5.38 -14.20
CA PHE A 22 -5.28 5.39 -14.25
C PHE A 22 -5.88 6.61 -13.56
N ILE A 23 -5.37 7.00 -12.39
CA ILE A 23 -5.78 8.22 -11.69
C ILE A 23 -5.46 9.43 -12.55
N LYS A 24 -4.22 9.54 -13.07
CA LYS A 24 -3.81 10.68 -13.91
C LYS A 24 -4.75 10.86 -15.10
N ARG A 25 -5.11 9.77 -15.78
CA ARG A 25 -6.10 9.80 -16.88
C ARG A 25 -7.48 10.25 -16.41
N ARG A 26 -7.94 9.76 -15.26
CA ARG A 26 -9.27 10.07 -14.72
C ARG A 26 -9.39 11.54 -14.31
N VAL A 27 -8.33 12.12 -13.76
CA VAL A 27 -8.37 13.50 -13.24
C VAL A 27 -8.15 14.57 -14.30
N GLN A 28 -7.69 14.21 -15.51
CA GLN A 28 -7.45 15.18 -16.59
C GLN A 28 -8.64 16.08 -16.89
N LYS A 29 -9.86 15.54 -16.92
CA LYS A 29 -11.05 16.36 -17.16
C LYS A 29 -11.25 17.45 -16.09
N TYR A 30 -10.93 17.14 -14.82
CA TYR A 30 -11.05 18.09 -13.73
C TYR A 30 -9.94 19.14 -13.76
N ILE A 31 -8.74 18.78 -14.21
CA ILE A 31 -7.64 19.72 -14.44
C ILE A 31 -7.97 20.69 -15.57
N ILE A 32 -8.57 20.21 -16.67
CA ILE A 32 -9.00 21.08 -17.77
C ILE A 32 -10.08 22.06 -17.32
N GLU A 33 -11.04 21.60 -16.52
CA GLU A 33 -12.12 22.44 -15.98
C GLU A 33 -11.62 23.42 -14.91
N LYS A 34 -10.65 23.00 -14.09
CA LYS A 34 -10.08 23.73 -12.94
C LYS A 34 -8.56 23.55 -12.87
N PRO A 35 -7.80 24.33 -13.67
CA PRO A 35 -6.34 24.20 -13.75
C PRO A 35 -5.63 24.36 -12.40
N GLU A 36 -6.21 25.13 -11.48
CA GLU A 36 -5.67 25.36 -10.14
C GLU A 36 -5.53 24.10 -9.27
N LEU A 37 -6.22 23.00 -9.62
CA LEU A 37 -6.15 21.73 -8.90
C LEU A 37 -4.97 20.84 -9.34
N GLU A 38 -4.30 21.17 -10.45
CA GLU A 38 -3.26 20.32 -11.05
C GLU A 38 -2.14 19.97 -10.08
N ASP A 39 -1.63 20.96 -9.35
CA ASP A 39 -0.55 20.77 -8.39
C ASP A 39 -0.96 19.83 -7.25
N GLY A 40 -2.20 19.96 -6.77
CA GLY A 40 -2.78 19.08 -5.77
C GLY A 40 -2.82 17.62 -6.27
N TYR A 41 -3.35 17.39 -7.47
CA TYR A 41 -3.37 16.06 -8.09
C TYR A 41 -1.97 15.48 -8.25
N ASN A 42 -1.03 16.25 -8.80
CA ASN A 42 0.35 15.82 -9.03
C ASN A 42 1.06 15.47 -7.71
N MET A 43 0.91 16.30 -6.68
CA MET A 43 1.43 16.05 -5.34
C MET A 43 0.86 14.76 -4.76
N TYR A 44 -0.46 14.56 -4.81
CA TYR A 44 -1.10 13.36 -4.27
C TYR A 44 -0.62 12.09 -4.97
N ILE A 45 -0.59 12.09 -6.31
CA ILE A 45 -0.15 10.94 -7.10
C ILE A 45 1.31 10.60 -6.79
N LYS A 46 2.20 11.61 -6.78
CA LYS A 46 3.62 11.42 -6.45
C LYS A 46 3.81 10.84 -5.05
N ASN A 47 3.15 11.41 -4.05
CA ASN A 47 3.27 10.94 -2.67
C ASN A 47 2.69 9.52 -2.50
N SER A 48 1.59 9.21 -3.20
CA SER A 48 0.99 7.87 -3.18
C SER A 48 1.93 6.80 -3.76
N ILE A 49 2.62 7.11 -4.87
CA ILE A 49 3.64 6.22 -5.44
C ILE A 49 4.79 6.05 -4.45
N PHE A 50 5.34 7.16 -3.94
CA PHE A 50 6.48 7.13 -3.02
C PHE A 50 6.18 6.26 -1.79
N LEU A 51 5.05 6.49 -1.13
CA LEU A 51 4.66 5.74 0.06
C LEU A 51 4.32 4.28 -0.25
N GLY A 52 3.72 3.99 -1.42
CA GLY A 52 3.39 2.62 -1.82
C GLY A 52 4.60 1.77 -2.18
N VAL A 53 5.68 2.37 -2.69
CA VAL A 53 6.87 1.66 -3.16
C VAL A 53 7.87 1.34 -2.04
N ILE A 54 7.97 2.16 -0.99
CA ILE A 54 8.96 1.96 0.09
C ILE A 54 8.87 0.57 0.73
N PRO A 55 7.71 0.07 1.19
CA PRO A 55 7.63 -1.28 1.77
C PRO A 55 8.05 -2.37 0.79
N ALA A 56 7.73 -2.20 -0.50
CA ALA A 56 8.11 -3.14 -1.55
C ALA A 56 9.63 -3.18 -1.78
N VAL A 57 10.30 -2.01 -1.72
CA VAL A 57 11.76 -1.92 -1.81
C VAL A 57 12.42 -2.59 -0.62
N ILE A 58 11.91 -2.39 0.61
CA ILE A 58 12.41 -3.07 1.80
C ILE A 58 12.30 -4.59 1.63
N MET A 59 11.15 -5.08 1.15
CA MET A 59 10.96 -6.50 0.83
C MET A 59 11.96 -7.00 -0.22
N GLY A 60 12.14 -6.25 -1.31
CA GLY A 60 13.10 -6.59 -2.35
C GLY A 60 14.53 -6.69 -1.84
N ILE A 61 14.99 -5.73 -1.03
CA ILE A 61 16.33 -5.75 -0.44
C ILE A 61 16.50 -6.97 0.48
N ALA A 62 15.52 -7.26 1.33
CA ALA A 62 15.59 -8.40 2.26
C ALA A 62 15.70 -9.75 1.52
N ILE A 63 14.92 -9.94 0.46
CA ILE A 63 14.92 -11.17 -0.35
C ILE A 63 16.21 -11.28 -1.19
N LEU A 64 16.66 -10.18 -1.80
CA LEU A 64 17.87 -10.17 -2.63
C LEU A 64 19.16 -10.31 -1.83
N SER A 65 19.15 -9.87 -0.56
CA SER A 65 20.26 -10.07 0.38
C SER A 65 20.20 -11.40 1.13
N GLU A 66 19.23 -12.27 0.80
CA GLU A 66 19.02 -13.57 1.47
C GLU A 66 18.75 -13.46 2.98
N SER A 67 18.37 -12.27 3.44
CA SER A 67 18.00 -12.03 4.85
C SER A 67 16.64 -12.65 5.19
N VAL A 68 15.80 -12.87 4.18
CA VAL A 68 14.56 -13.64 4.24
C VAL A 68 14.46 -14.51 2.98
N GLU A 69 13.74 -15.62 3.06
CA GLU A 69 13.60 -16.56 1.94
C GLU A 69 12.57 -16.06 0.92
N PHE A 70 11.42 -15.54 1.38
CA PHE A 70 10.35 -15.06 0.52
C PHE A 70 9.38 -14.12 1.25
N MET A 71 8.40 -13.58 0.52
CA MET A 71 7.49 -12.53 1.03
C MET A 71 6.72 -12.89 2.31
N PHE A 72 6.41 -14.18 2.55
CA PHE A 72 5.62 -14.57 3.72
C PHE A 72 6.41 -14.49 5.03
N ASP A 73 7.75 -14.40 4.97
CA ASP A 73 8.58 -14.16 6.15
C ASP A 73 8.28 -12.79 6.80
N PHE A 74 7.72 -11.86 6.03
CA PHE A 74 7.22 -10.58 6.55
C PHE A 74 5.95 -10.72 7.40
N PHE A 75 5.38 -11.91 7.55
CA PHE A 75 4.30 -12.18 8.50
C PHE A 75 4.80 -12.72 9.85
N GLU A 76 6.12 -12.81 10.05
CA GLU A 76 6.75 -13.27 11.28
C GLU A 76 7.64 -12.19 11.94
N PRO A 77 7.09 -11.03 12.33
CA PRO A 77 7.87 -9.95 12.95
C PRO A 77 8.60 -10.37 14.24
N ARG A 78 8.08 -11.39 14.92
CA ARG A 78 8.66 -11.97 16.14
C ARG A 78 10.03 -12.62 15.96
N LYS A 79 10.44 -12.92 14.72
CA LYS A 79 11.82 -13.38 14.42
C LYS A 79 12.84 -12.25 14.53
N LEU A 80 12.40 -11.00 14.75
CA LEU A 80 13.25 -9.82 14.97
C LEU A 80 14.25 -9.57 13.83
N ASN A 81 13.93 -10.02 12.62
CA ASN A 81 14.73 -9.70 11.45
C ASN A 81 14.65 -8.18 11.20
N PRO A 82 15.77 -7.47 11.06
CA PRO A 82 15.78 -6.01 10.97
C PRO A 82 15.02 -5.49 9.74
N TYR A 83 15.02 -6.20 8.62
CA TYR A 83 14.26 -5.79 7.43
C TYR A 83 12.76 -5.99 7.61
N VAL A 84 12.35 -7.08 8.26
CA VAL A 84 10.95 -7.33 8.61
C VAL A 84 10.47 -6.23 9.57
N LEU A 85 11.24 -5.93 10.62
CA LEU A 85 10.93 -4.83 11.54
C LEU A 85 10.84 -3.47 10.83
N ALA A 86 11.76 -3.17 9.90
CA ALA A 86 11.73 -1.94 9.11
C ALA A 86 10.46 -1.86 8.23
N PHE A 87 10.02 -2.98 7.66
CA PHE A 87 8.77 -3.06 6.90
C PHE A 87 7.56 -2.74 7.80
N HIS A 88 7.42 -3.39 8.95
CA HIS A 88 6.31 -3.12 9.88
C HIS A 88 6.36 -1.69 10.42
N ALA A 89 7.54 -1.18 10.75
CA ALA A 89 7.71 0.22 11.14
C ALA A 89 7.26 1.18 10.02
N CYS A 90 7.57 0.88 8.76
CA CYS A 90 7.09 1.66 7.62
C CYS A 90 5.55 1.67 7.53
N VAL A 91 4.90 0.53 7.76
CA VAL A 91 3.43 0.42 7.77
C VAL A 91 2.83 1.26 8.90
N VAL A 92 3.37 1.16 10.12
CA VAL A 92 2.89 1.94 11.28
C VAL A 92 3.10 3.44 11.07
N ILE A 93 4.26 3.85 10.57
CA ILE A 93 4.53 5.26 10.22
C ILE A 93 3.53 5.76 9.18
N TYR A 94 3.23 4.95 8.15
CA TYR A 94 2.25 5.30 7.13
C TYR A 94 0.85 5.51 7.73
N TRP A 95 0.43 4.67 8.68
CA TRP A 95 -0.83 4.85 9.39
C TRP A 95 -0.87 6.14 10.20
N ILE A 96 0.18 6.43 10.98
CA ILE A 96 0.27 7.67 11.78
C ILE A 96 0.20 8.90 10.87
N LEU A 97 0.96 8.91 9.77
CA LEU A 97 0.95 10.00 8.80
C LEU A 97 -0.41 10.15 8.14
N SER A 98 -1.07 9.05 7.80
CA SER A 98 -2.39 9.04 7.18
C SER A 98 -3.48 9.54 8.14
N ILE A 99 -3.47 9.13 9.42
CA ILE A 99 -4.35 9.65 10.46
C ILE A 99 -4.15 11.17 10.60
N ARG A 100 -2.88 11.59 10.77
CA ARG A 100 -2.53 13.01 10.88
C ARG A 100 -3.05 13.79 9.67
N TRP A 101 -2.83 13.27 8.47
CA TRP A 101 -3.22 13.95 7.25
C TRP A 101 -4.75 14.05 7.12
N ILE A 102 -5.47 12.93 7.24
CA ILE A 102 -6.92 12.84 7.04
C ILE A 102 -7.70 13.67 8.07
N TYR A 103 -7.32 13.63 9.35
CA TYR A 103 -8.10 14.26 10.41
C TYR A 103 -7.61 15.64 10.81
N PHE A 104 -6.30 15.90 10.75
CA PHE A 104 -5.70 17.10 11.35
C PHE A 104 -5.13 18.08 10.31
N ASN A 105 -4.81 17.63 9.09
CA ASN A 105 -4.24 18.47 8.03
C ASN A 105 -5.17 18.60 6.80
N LYS A 106 -6.49 18.56 7.01
CA LYS A 106 -7.51 18.71 5.95
C LYS A 106 -7.40 17.67 4.81
N GLY A 107 -6.82 16.50 5.05
CA GLY A 107 -6.61 15.49 4.01
C GLY A 107 -7.92 14.91 3.48
N ALA A 108 -8.95 14.78 4.31
CA ALA A 108 -10.27 14.34 3.86
C ALA A 108 -10.96 15.39 2.98
N GLU A 109 -10.88 16.66 3.38
CA GLU A 109 -11.39 17.81 2.62
C GLU A 109 -10.64 17.96 1.29
N PHE A 110 -9.32 17.80 1.31
CA PHE A 110 -8.51 17.75 0.08
C PHE A 110 -9.03 16.68 -0.89
N LEU A 111 -9.33 15.47 -0.42
CA LEU A 111 -9.84 14.38 -1.26
C LEU A 111 -11.23 14.68 -1.85
N GLU A 112 -12.07 15.40 -1.11
CA GLU A 112 -13.39 15.85 -1.58
C GLU A 112 -13.27 16.97 -2.62
N GLU A 113 -12.35 17.91 -2.41
CA GLU A 113 -12.06 19.02 -3.33
C GLU A 113 -11.33 18.58 -4.60
N HIS A 114 -10.72 17.39 -4.60
CA HIS A 114 -9.98 16.80 -5.73
C HIS A 114 -10.73 15.58 -6.30
N PRO A 115 -11.86 15.80 -7.01
CA PRO A 115 -12.67 14.73 -7.54
C PRO A 115 -11.88 13.80 -8.47
N GLY A 116 -12.25 12.53 -8.51
CA GLY A 116 -11.56 11.50 -9.28
C GLY A 116 -10.38 10.83 -8.58
N LEU A 117 -9.79 11.41 -7.53
CA LEU A 117 -8.73 10.75 -6.74
C LEU A 117 -9.25 9.47 -6.09
N ILE A 118 -10.35 9.59 -5.34
CA ILE A 118 -11.05 8.47 -4.73
C ILE A 118 -12.49 8.51 -5.23
N VAL A 119 -12.92 7.40 -5.81
CA VAL A 119 -14.28 7.24 -6.33
C VAL A 119 -14.94 6.05 -5.66
N LYS A 120 -16.22 6.18 -5.37
CA LYS A 120 -17.07 5.09 -4.89
C LYS A 120 -17.95 4.61 -6.03
N ASN A 121 -18.08 3.30 -6.15
CA ASN A 121 -18.99 2.64 -7.07
C ASN A 121 -20.16 2.07 -6.27
N SER A 122 -21.37 2.53 -6.56
CA SER A 122 -22.58 2.04 -5.91
C SER A 122 -23.66 1.83 -6.96
N PHE A 123 -24.18 0.59 -7.07
CA PHE A 123 -25.24 0.21 -8.01
C PHE A 123 -25.03 0.72 -9.45
N GLY A 124 -23.81 0.56 -9.98
CA GLY A 124 -23.46 0.98 -11.35
C GLY A 124 -23.20 2.48 -11.53
N LYS A 125 -23.29 3.29 -10.47
CA LYS A 125 -22.94 4.71 -10.50
C LYS A 125 -21.61 4.96 -9.81
N THR A 126 -20.71 5.64 -10.52
CA THR A 126 -19.44 6.14 -9.98
C THR A 126 -19.63 7.57 -9.49
N SER A 127 -19.27 7.84 -8.24
CA SER A 127 -19.33 9.18 -7.64
C SER A 127 -18.09 9.45 -6.80
N ASN A 128 -17.84 10.73 -6.48
CA ASN A 128 -16.74 11.11 -5.61
C ASN A 128 -17.09 10.85 -4.14
N VAL A 129 -16.05 10.69 -3.31
CA VAL A 129 -16.21 10.59 -1.86
C VAL A 129 -16.32 11.98 -1.24
N THR A 130 -17.05 12.08 -0.14
CA THR A 130 -17.08 13.28 0.70
C THR A 130 -16.06 13.17 1.84
N ALA A 131 -15.63 14.29 2.43
CA ALA A 131 -14.69 14.27 3.56
C ALA A 131 -15.26 13.49 4.75
N LYS A 132 -16.59 13.58 4.97
CA LYS A 132 -17.29 12.82 6.02
C LYS A 132 -17.18 11.32 5.77
N GLU A 133 -17.38 10.86 4.54
CA GLU A 133 -17.23 9.45 4.19
C GLU A 133 -15.79 8.97 4.39
N VAL A 134 -14.79 9.74 3.94
CA VAL A 134 -13.38 9.41 4.15
C VAL A 134 -13.08 9.25 5.64
N LYS A 135 -13.52 10.20 6.48
CA LYS A 135 -13.33 10.15 7.94
C LYS A 135 -14.06 8.98 8.63
N ILE A 136 -15.13 8.45 8.04
CA ILE A 136 -15.87 7.29 8.60
C ILE A 136 -15.26 5.97 8.15
N PHE A 137 -14.89 5.84 6.87
CA PHE A 137 -14.39 4.59 6.31
C PHE A 137 -12.90 4.35 6.59
N PHE A 138 -12.09 5.41 6.63
CA PHE A 138 -10.66 5.29 6.93
C PHE A 138 -10.35 4.56 8.26
N PRO A 139 -11.00 4.85 9.41
CA PRO A 139 -10.71 4.15 10.66
C PRO A 139 -11.16 2.68 10.62
N LEU A 140 -12.20 2.34 9.87
CA LEU A 140 -12.63 0.94 9.68
C LEU A 140 -11.57 0.14 8.89
N MET A 141 -11.04 0.73 7.82
CA MET A 141 -9.94 0.14 7.06
C MET A 141 -8.69 -0.01 7.92
N LEU A 142 -8.36 1.03 8.69
CA LEU A 142 -7.21 1.04 9.58
C LEU A 142 -7.34 -0.01 10.69
N LEU A 143 -8.54 -0.19 11.27
CA LEU A 143 -8.81 -1.22 12.27
C LEU A 143 -8.46 -2.62 11.76
N GLY A 144 -8.82 -2.95 10.52
CA GLY A 144 -8.43 -4.21 9.90
C GLY A 144 -6.91 -4.39 9.82
N GLY A 145 -6.19 -3.33 9.43
CA GLY A 145 -4.72 -3.31 9.41
C GLY A 145 -4.12 -3.53 10.79
N VAL A 146 -4.59 -2.78 11.80
CA VAL A 146 -4.13 -2.90 13.19
C VAL A 146 -4.39 -4.29 13.75
N ILE A 147 -5.57 -4.87 13.50
CA ILE A 147 -5.89 -6.25 13.90
C ILE A 147 -4.91 -7.22 13.24
N GLY A 148 -4.66 -7.09 11.93
CA GLY A 148 -3.69 -7.93 11.22
C GLY A 148 -2.29 -7.83 11.80
N GLU A 149 -1.83 -6.62 12.11
CA GLU A 149 -0.54 -6.37 12.76
C GLU A 149 -0.46 -7.04 14.12
N VAL A 150 -1.46 -6.80 14.99
CA VAL A 150 -1.54 -7.44 16.31
C VAL A 150 -1.54 -8.96 16.18
N MET A 151 -2.29 -9.53 15.23
CA MET A 151 -2.30 -10.97 15.00
C MET A 151 -0.91 -11.48 14.62
N MET A 152 -0.18 -10.83 13.69
CA MET A 152 1.17 -11.26 13.28
C MET A 152 2.17 -11.24 14.44
N TRP A 153 2.03 -10.30 15.37
CA TRP A 153 2.84 -10.21 16.58
C TRP A 153 2.45 -11.20 17.68
N ASN A 154 1.26 -11.79 17.64
CA ASN A 154 0.76 -12.65 18.72
C ASN A 154 0.50 -14.11 18.30
N MET A 155 0.34 -14.37 17.01
CA MET A 155 -0.06 -15.68 16.48
C MET A 155 1.05 -16.29 15.61
N ASN A 156 1.31 -17.59 15.81
CA ASN A 156 2.18 -18.38 14.93
C ASN A 156 1.46 -18.68 13.63
N PHE A 157 1.59 -17.78 12.65
CA PHE A 157 1.17 -18.07 11.29
C PHE A 157 2.08 -19.15 10.69
N PRO A 158 1.53 -20.27 10.21
CA PRO A 158 2.32 -21.27 9.51
C PRO A 158 2.81 -20.64 8.20
N VAL A 159 4.08 -20.26 8.15
CA VAL A 159 4.70 -19.84 6.89
C VAL A 159 4.80 -21.06 5.98
N PRO A 160 4.27 -21.01 4.75
CA PRO A 160 4.32 -22.14 3.84
C PRO A 160 5.77 -22.57 3.60
N LYS A 161 6.17 -23.72 4.12
CA LYS A 161 7.47 -24.33 3.79
C LYS A 161 7.33 -24.98 2.41
N PHE A 162 7.78 -24.30 1.37
CA PHE A 162 7.79 -24.89 0.03
C PHE A 162 8.84 -26.01 -0.01
N PRO A 163 8.48 -27.26 -0.36
CA PRO A 163 9.39 -28.39 -0.30
C PRO A 163 10.56 -28.24 -1.28
N ALA A 164 11.76 -28.64 -0.83
CA ALA A 164 13.01 -28.61 -1.61
C ALA A 164 12.99 -29.49 -2.88
N ILE A 165 12.04 -30.42 -3.02
CA ILE A 165 11.95 -31.38 -4.15
C ILE A 165 11.84 -30.70 -5.53
N ILE A 166 11.48 -29.42 -5.61
CA ILE A 166 11.34 -28.68 -6.86
C ILE A 166 12.69 -28.05 -7.31
N SER A 167 13.74 -28.09 -6.48
CA SER A 167 15.08 -27.62 -6.89
C SER A 167 15.77 -28.54 -7.91
N ILE A 168 15.29 -29.77 -8.10
CA ILE A 168 15.87 -30.76 -9.02
C ILE A 168 15.40 -30.54 -10.47
N PHE A 169 14.26 -29.88 -10.68
CA PHE A 169 13.68 -29.72 -12.03
C PHE A 169 14.12 -28.44 -12.75
N PHE A 170 14.87 -27.56 -12.09
CA PHE A 170 15.23 -26.24 -12.63
C PHE A 170 16.69 -25.82 -12.31
N SER A 171 17.57 -26.80 -12.07
CA SER A 171 19.02 -26.62 -12.02
C SER A 171 19.65 -26.99 -13.37
#